data_AF-A0A0B0D1B7-F1
#
_entry.id   AF-A0A0B0D1B7-F1
#
_cell.length_a   1.000
_cell.length_b   1.000
_cell.length_c   1.000
_cell.angle_alpha   90.00
_cell.angle_beta   90.00
_cell.angle_gamma   90.00
#
_symmetry.space_group_name_H-M   'P 1'
#
loop_
_entity.id
_entity.type
_entity.pdbx_description
1 polymer ?
#
loop_
_entity_poly.entity_id
_entity_poly.type
_entity_poly.pdbx_seq_one_letter_code
_entity_poly.pdbx_strand_id
1 'polypeptide(L)'
;WLVEGSDGFFKEQLHQLAEEGQRVGVIASKELANQLDHERVIACGSRDRLNEVAGRLYAALREFKKADVDVILCESFKETGVGAAIMNRLTKASVKILKQG
;
A
#
# COMPACT_ATOMS: atom_id res chain seq x y z
N TRP A 1 -3.86 3.16 -5.63
CA TRP A 1 -2.66 3.15 -6.47
C TRP A 1 -1.68 2.18 -5.87
N LEU A 2 -1.02 1.39 -6.72
CA LEU A 2 0.01 0.44 -6.31
C LEU A 2 1.38 1.06 -6.56
N VAL A 3 2.28 0.94 -5.58
CA VAL A 3 3.66 1.44 -5.70
C VAL A 3 4.61 0.25 -5.77
N GLU A 4 5.25 0.11 -6.92
CA GLU A 4 6.30 -0.87 -7.19
C GLU A 4 7.65 -0.15 -7.16
N GLY A 5 8.35 -0.21 -6.04
CA GLY A 5 9.64 0.46 -5.86
C GLY A 5 10.16 0.33 -4.44
N SER A 6 11.22 1.07 -4.14
CA SER A 6 11.81 1.13 -2.80
C SER A 6 10.91 1.85 -1.79
N ASP A 7 11.18 1.64 -0.49
CA ASP A 7 10.56 2.40 0.60
C ASP A 7 10.76 3.93 0.44
N GLY A 8 11.91 4.35 -0.10
CA GLY A 8 12.19 5.75 -0.40
C GLY A 8 11.25 6.30 -1.48
N PHE A 9 11.12 5.58 -2.59
CA PHE A 9 10.19 5.93 -3.66
C PHE A 9 8.74 5.98 -3.16
N PHE A 10 8.34 5.05 -2.29
CA PHE A 10 7.01 5.08 -1.68
C PHE A 10 6.77 6.38 -0.90
N LYS A 11 7.74 6.79 -0.08
CA LYS A 11 7.67 8.03 0.70
C LYS A 11 7.58 9.26 -0.19
N GLU A 12 8.34 9.30 -1.28
CA GLU A 12 8.28 10.39 -2.26
C GLU A 12 6.88 10.50 -2.88
N GLN A 13 6.28 9.39 -3.29
CA GLN A 13 4.92 9.38 -3.86
C GLN A 13 3.86 9.78 -2.83
N LEU A 14 4.01 9.34 -1.58
CA LEU A 14 3.12 9.75 -0.48
C LEU A 14 3.23 11.26 -0.23
N HIS A 15 4.45 11.79 -0.16
CA HIS A 15 4.69 13.21 0.06
C HIS A 15 4.10 14.06 -1.06
N GLN A 16 4.36 13.68 -2.32
CA GLN A 16 3.82 14.40 -3.47
C GLN A 16 2.30 14.48 -3.45
N LEU A 17 1.61 13.36 -3.18
CA LEU A 17 0.14 13.36 -3.11
C LEU A 17 -0.39 14.21 -1.95
N ALA A 18 0.31 14.21 -0.81
CA ALA A 18 -0.05 15.07 0.32
C ALA A 18 0.14 16.56 -0.02
N GLU A 19 1.23 16.94 -0.70
CA GLU A 19 1.47 18.31 -1.17
C GLU A 19 0.43 18.77 -2.20
N GLU A 20 -0.06 17.84 -3.03
CA GLU A 20 -1.19 18.07 -3.95
C GLU A 20 -2.55 18.18 -3.23
N GLY A 21 -2.57 18.11 -1.89
CA GLY A 21 -3.77 18.26 -1.05
C GLY A 21 -4.67 17.03 -1.01
N GLN A 22 -4.19 15.87 -1.48
CA GLN A 22 -4.98 14.63 -1.48
C GLN A 22 -5.08 14.04 -0.07
N ARG A 23 -6.26 13.53 0.29
CA ARG A 23 -6.47 12.74 1.51
C ARG A 23 -6.01 11.31 1.24
N VAL A 24 -4.75 11.05 1.51
CA VAL A 24 -4.13 9.75 1.22
C VAL A 24 -4.38 8.76 2.36
N GLY A 25 -4.95 7.60 2.05
CA GLY A 25 -4.87 6.41 2.89
C GLY A 25 -3.68 5.53 2.46
N VAL A 26 -2.99 4.92 3.41
CA VAL A 26 -1.81 4.07 3.14
C VAL A 26 -2.07 2.66 3.65
N ILE A 27 -1.84 1.66 2.79
CA ILE A 27 -1.72 0.26 3.19
C ILE A 27 -0.30 -0.19 2.89
N ALA A 28 0.45 -0.52 3.93
CA ALA A 28 1.86 -0.86 3.80
C ALA A 28 2.22 -2.05 4.67
N SER A 29 3.38 -2.66 4.41
CA SER A 29 3.97 -3.60 5.35
C SER A 29 4.28 -2.94 6.70
N LYS A 30 4.43 -3.72 7.77
CA LYS A 30 4.86 -3.23 9.09
C LYS A 30 6.19 -2.49 8.98
N GLU A 31 7.11 -3.03 8.20
CA GLU A 31 8.45 -2.50 7.99
C GLU A 31 8.41 -1.10 7.37
N LEU A 32 7.54 -0.87 6.37
CA LEU A 32 7.38 0.45 5.75
C LEU A 32 6.55 1.37 6.64
N ALA A 33 5.42 0.89 7.16
CA ALA A 33 4.49 1.68 7.99
C ALA A 33 5.18 2.32 9.20
N ASN A 34 6.09 1.60 9.86
CA ASN A 34 6.85 2.12 11.01
C ASN A 34 7.82 3.27 10.64
N GLN A 35 8.08 3.50 9.36
CA GLN A 35 8.93 4.59 8.87
C GLN A 35 8.13 5.78 8.33
N LEU A 36 6.79 5.73 8.38
CA LEU A 36 5.91 6.77 7.86
C LEU A 36 5.35 7.60 9.02
N ASP A 37 5.57 8.90 8.95
CA ASP A 37 4.85 9.87 9.78
C ASP A 37 3.61 10.36 9.00
N HIS A 38 2.57 9.53 8.97
CA HIS A 38 1.33 9.82 8.24
C HIS A 38 0.11 9.34 9.02
N GLU A 39 -0.95 10.13 9.04
CA GLU A 39 -2.09 9.92 9.93
C GLU A 39 -2.92 8.67 9.60
N ARG A 40 -2.97 8.29 8.32
CA ARG A 40 -3.89 7.25 7.80
C ARG A 40 -3.13 6.05 7.25
N VAL A 41 -2.35 5.39 8.11
CA VAL A 41 -1.55 4.20 7.75
C VAL A 41 -2.13 2.95 8.39
N ILE A 42 -2.41 1.93 7.58
CA ILE A 42 -2.78 0.59 8.04
C ILE A 42 -1.66 -0.39 7.67
N ALA A 43 -1.01 -0.95 8.70
CA ALA A 43 -0.04 -2.02 8.54
C ALA A 43 -0.72 -3.34 8.23
N CYS A 44 -0.54 -3.86 7.02
CA CYS A 44 -1.15 -5.10 6.56
C CYS A 44 -0.38 -6.37 6.98
N GLY A 45 0.69 -6.28 7.76
CA GLY A 45 1.50 -7.44 8.16
C GLY A 45 2.96 -7.24 7.79
N SER A 46 3.80 -8.21 8.08
CA SER A 46 5.22 -8.15 7.69
C SER A 46 5.38 -8.56 6.23
N ARG A 47 6.19 -7.84 5.44
CA ARG A 47 6.49 -8.22 4.05
C ARG A 47 7.26 -9.54 3.94
N ASP A 48 7.85 -10.01 5.04
CA ASP A 48 8.47 -11.34 5.14
C ASP A 48 7.47 -12.45 5.50
N ARG A 49 6.20 -12.09 5.80
CA ARG A 49 5.13 -13.02 6.16
C ARG A 49 3.87 -12.75 5.33
N LEU A 50 3.93 -13.08 4.04
CA LEU A 50 2.88 -12.78 3.05
C LEU A 50 1.49 -13.38 3.38
N ASN A 51 1.42 -14.43 4.20
CA ASN A 51 0.15 -14.95 4.70
C ASN A 51 -0.56 -13.95 5.64
N GLU A 52 0.19 -13.22 6.48
CA GLU A 52 -0.36 -12.13 7.31
C GLU A 52 -0.87 -11.00 6.40
N VAL A 53 -0.08 -10.65 5.37
CA VAL A 53 -0.42 -9.63 4.36
C VAL A 53 -1.75 -9.95 3.68
N ALA A 54 -1.91 -11.16 3.13
CA ALA A 54 -3.14 -11.55 2.46
C ALA A 54 -4.38 -11.37 3.35
N GLY A 55 -4.30 -11.79 4.62
CA GLY A 55 -5.42 -11.72 5.55
C GLY A 55 -5.83 -10.29 5.91
N ARG A 56 -4.86 -9.42 6.19
CA ARG A 56 -5.12 -8.05 6.67
C ARG A 56 -5.35 -7.04 5.55
N LEU A 57 -4.73 -7.24 4.38
CA LEU A 57 -4.88 -6.35 3.22
C LEU A 57 -6.35 -6.15 2.83
N TYR A 58 -7.15 -7.22 2.79
CA TYR A 58 -8.57 -7.10 2.47
C TYR A 58 -9.38 -6.39 3.54
N ALA A 59 -9.00 -6.52 4.81
CA ALA A 59 -9.63 -5.77 5.89
C ALA A 59 -9.31 -4.27 5.76
N ALA A 60 -8.04 -3.92 5.54
CA ALA A 60 -7.59 -2.56 5.32
C ALA A 60 -8.29 -1.88 4.13
N LEU A 61 -8.43 -2.58 3.00
CA LEU A 61 -9.17 -2.08 1.84
C LEU A 61 -10.64 -1.79 2.16
N ARG A 62 -11.31 -2.63 2.97
CA ARG A 62 -12.70 -2.39 3.40
C ARG A 62 -12.82 -1.24 4.40
N GLU A 63 -11.80 -1.04 5.23
CA GLU A 63 -11.73 0.07 6.16
C GLU A 63 -11.65 1.40 5.41
N PHE A 64 -10.73 1.51 4.45
CA PHE A 64 -10.60 2.71 3.64
C PHE A 64 -11.80 2.97 2.71
N LYS A 65 -12.56 1.94 2.31
CA LYS A 65 -13.85 2.15 1.61
C LYS A 65 -14.88 2.93 2.44
N LYS A 66 -14.76 2.92 3.76
CA LYS A 66 -15.64 3.66 4.68
C LYS A 66 -15.01 4.98 5.14
N ALA A 67 -13.73 5.18 4.84
CA ALA A 67 -12.99 6.38 5.20
C ALA A 67 -13.12 7.44 4.10
N ASP A 68 -12.97 8.69 4.49
CA ASP A 68 -12.99 9.83 3.57
C ASP A 68 -11.58 10.08 3.02
N VAL A 69 -11.15 9.21 2.10
CA VAL A 69 -9.85 9.25 1.41
C VAL A 69 -10.05 9.40 -0.10
N ASP A 70 -9.21 10.21 -0.73
CA ASP A 70 -9.25 10.43 -2.18
C ASP A 70 -8.46 9.35 -2.92
N VAL A 71 -7.37 8.87 -2.31
CA VAL A 71 -6.49 7.84 -2.88
C VAL A 71 -5.98 6.91 -1.79
N ILE A 72 -5.93 5.62 -2.11
CA ILE A 72 -5.25 4.62 -1.29
C ILE A 72 -3.92 4.30 -1.95
N LEU A 73 -2.78 4.56 -1.31
CA LEU A 73 -1.47 4.05 -1.72
C LEU A 73 -1.22 2.69 -1.07
N CYS A 74 -0.85 1.71 -1.89
CA CYS A 74 -0.51 0.36 -1.43
C CYS A 74 0.89 -0.01 -1.87
N GLU A 75 1.69 -0.56 -0.95
CA GLU A 75 3.00 -1.13 -1.26
C GLU A 75 2.83 -2.40 -2.13
N SER A 76 3.76 -2.65 -3.04
CA SER A 76 3.89 -3.93 -3.75
C SER A 76 4.56 -5.01 -2.88
N PHE A 77 4.38 -6.28 -3.25
CA PHE A 77 4.96 -7.41 -2.53
C PHE A 77 5.64 -8.37 -3.51
N LYS A 78 6.62 -9.15 -3.01
CA LYS A 78 7.30 -10.18 -3.81
C LYS A 78 6.30 -11.17 -4.39
N GLU A 79 6.39 -11.44 -5.68
CA GLU A 79 5.47 -12.34 -6.41
C GLU A 79 5.84 -13.83 -6.26
N THR A 80 6.05 -14.29 -5.03
CA THR A 80 6.33 -15.70 -4.73
C THR A 80 5.23 -16.33 -3.87
N GLY A 81 4.79 -17.53 -4.25
CA GLY A 81 3.71 -18.23 -3.56
C GLY A 81 2.44 -17.37 -3.42
N VAL A 82 2.02 -17.13 -2.18
CA VAL A 82 0.85 -16.29 -1.87
C VAL A 82 1.01 -14.85 -2.35
N GLY A 83 2.24 -14.34 -2.44
CA GLY A 83 2.54 -13.01 -2.95
C GLY A 83 2.08 -12.79 -4.40
N ALA A 84 2.23 -13.79 -5.27
CA ALA A 84 1.75 -13.72 -6.65
C ALA A 84 0.21 -13.57 -6.71
N ALA A 85 -0.51 -14.26 -5.82
CA ALA A 85 -1.96 -14.13 -5.73
C ALA A 85 -2.39 -12.76 -5.19
N ILE A 86 -1.67 -12.22 -4.19
CA ILE A 86 -1.89 -10.87 -3.67
C ILE A 86 -1.70 -9.85 -4.81
N MET A 87 -0.56 -9.91 -5.50
CA MET A 87 -0.23 -8.97 -6.58
C MET A 87 -1.21 -9.08 -7.75
N ASN A 88 -1.64 -10.29 -8.13
CA ASN A 88 -2.67 -10.45 -9.16
C ASN A 88 -3.96 -9.68 -8.84
N ARG A 89 -4.35 -9.66 -7.56
CA ARG A 89 -5.55 -8.95 -7.11
C ARG A 89 -5.31 -7.46 -7.00
N LEU A 90 -4.17 -7.03 -6.45
CA LEU A 90 -3.81 -5.62 -6.32
C LEU A 90 -3.68 -4.93 -7.68
N THR A 91 -2.96 -5.54 -8.63
CA THR A 91 -2.80 -5.00 -9.98
C THR A 91 -4.15 -4.82 -10.68
N LYS A 92 -5.07 -5.80 -10.54
CA LYS A 92 -6.43 -5.70 -11.10
C LYS A 92 -7.31 -4.66 -10.43
N ALA A 93 -7.12 -4.41 -9.14
CA ALA A 93 -7.89 -3.43 -8.37
C ALA A 93 -7.32 -2.01 -8.46
N SER A 94 -6.09 -1.86 -8.94
CA SER A 94 -5.38 -0.58 -8.94
C SER A 94 -5.75 0.25 -10.16
N VAL A 95 -6.18 1.49 -9.90
CA VAL A 95 -6.44 2.49 -10.95
C VAL A 95 -5.14 2.99 -11.59
N LYS A 96 -4.05 3.03 -10.80
CA LYS A 96 -2.73 3.50 -11.23
C LYS A 96 -1.66 2.65 -10.55
N ILE A 97 -0.61 2.35 -11.30
CA ILE A 97 0.59 1.66 -10.80
C ILE A 97 1.78 2.60 -11.04
N LEU A 98 2.48 2.93 -9.97
CA LEU A 98 3.67 3.76 -9.95
C LEU A 98 4.88 2.83 -9.87
N LYS A 99 5.80 2.92 -10.83
CA LYS A 99 6.96 2.03 -10.91
C LYS A 99 8.25 2.84 -10.83
N GLN A 100 9.15 2.45 -9.93
CA GLN A 100 10.54 2.91 -9.94
C GLN A 100 11.31 2.09 -10.99
N GLY A 101 11.96 2.79 -11.92
CA GLY A 101 12.77 2.20 -13.00
C GLY A 101 14.09 1.61 -12.53
#